data_AF-A0A817F3A1-F1
#
_entry.id   AF-A0A817F3A1-F1
#
_cell.length_a   1.000
_cell.length_b   1.000
_cell.length_c   1.000
_cell.angle_alpha   90.00
_cell.angle_beta   90.00
_cell.angle_gamma   90.00
#
_symmetry.space_group_name_H-M   'P 1'
#
loop_
_entity.id
_entity.type
_entity.pdbx_description
1 polymer ?
#
loop_
_entity_poly.entity_id
_entity_poly.type
_entity_poly.pdbx_seq_one_letter_code
_entity_poly.pdbx_strand_id
1 'polypeptide(L)'
;MLQPDIVFLDRLSETLLLYTLIGGSSKGSGYVYEDDGITIEYQDSSRATSAVTYFNYTVSDNTLQFSVSAASSVFSTFPLIRTYEIHLRGVFPATSVLLNGVTIPFEPFNELIHGQDGITNGYTYDGSKLSIIIYIRQSISTLQSFEIQIELLDSITHPLLVKVPTSFVGLLARCQSAKARVEYEWDVNSYR
;
A
#
# COMPACT_ATOMS: atom_id res chain seq x y z
N MET A 1 -1.26 -45.35 8.47
CA MET A 1 -2.05 -44.16 8.83
C MET A 1 -1.09 -42.99 8.73
N LEU A 2 -1.12 -42.25 7.62
CA LEU A 2 -0.18 -41.16 7.34
C LEU A 2 -0.74 -39.88 7.95
N GLN A 3 -0.01 -39.30 8.88
CA GLN A 3 -0.33 -38.01 9.48
C GLN A 3 0.02 -36.94 8.44
N PRO A 4 -0.91 -36.05 8.05
CA PRO A 4 -0.60 -35.01 7.08
C PRO A 4 0.42 -34.05 7.69
N ASP A 5 1.52 -33.82 6.97
CA ASP A 5 2.48 -32.76 7.28
C ASP A 5 1.76 -31.41 7.13
N ILE A 6 1.39 -30.81 8.25
CA ILE A 6 0.91 -29.44 8.30
C ILE A 6 2.14 -28.55 8.15
N VAL A 7 2.35 -28.04 6.93
CA VAL A 7 3.37 -27.02 6.66
C VAL A 7 2.85 -25.70 7.23
N PHE A 8 3.36 -25.31 8.41
CA PHE A 8 3.21 -23.95 8.92
C PHE A 8 4.07 -23.00 8.05
N LEU A 9 3.49 -22.47 6.98
CA LEU A 9 3.83 -21.12 6.50
C LEU A 9 2.98 -20.19 7.37
N ASP A 10 3.51 -19.15 8.01
CA ASP A 10 4.09 -18.02 7.32
C ASP A 10 4.83 -17.17 8.36
N ARG A 11 6.09 -16.80 8.12
CA ARG A 11 6.74 -15.78 8.96
C ARG A 11 6.05 -14.45 8.68
N LEU A 12 5.84 -13.64 9.72
CA LEU A 12 5.41 -12.25 9.54
C LEU A 12 6.35 -11.57 8.54
N SER A 13 5.77 -11.01 7.48
CA SER A 13 6.53 -10.37 6.42
C SER A 13 7.31 -9.17 6.97
N GLU A 14 8.57 -9.04 6.56
CA GLU A 14 9.39 -7.86 6.85
C GLU A 14 8.84 -6.61 6.14
N THR A 15 8.07 -6.79 5.07
CA THR A 15 7.35 -5.74 4.35
C THR A 15 5.87 -5.78 4.68
N LEU A 16 5.33 -4.69 5.23
CA LEU A 16 3.89 -4.53 5.43
C LEU A 16 3.24 -3.85 4.24
N LEU A 17 2.26 -4.51 3.64
CA LEU A 17 1.51 -4.03 2.50
C LEU A 17 0.17 -3.42 2.94
N LEU A 18 -0.03 -2.13 2.68
CA LEU A 18 -1.23 -1.39 3.07
C LEU A 18 -2.00 -0.92 1.83
N TYR A 19 -3.20 -1.46 1.63
CA TYR A 19 -4.12 -1.03 0.58
C TYR A 19 -5.21 -0.11 1.16
N THR A 20 -5.25 1.13 0.70
CA THR A 20 -6.23 2.11 1.16
C THR A 20 -7.00 2.72 -0.01
N LEU A 21 -8.33 2.68 0.07
CA LEU A 21 -9.21 3.39 -0.87
C LEU A 21 -9.51 4.79 -0.32
N ILE A 22 -9.13 5.82 -1.08
CA ILE A 22 -9.35 7.22 -0.73
C ILE A 22 -10.65 7.75 -1.36
N GLY A 23 -11.04 7.17 -2.50
CA GLY A 23 -12.10 7.63 -3.40
C GLY A 23 -13.34 8.25 -2.76
N GLY A 24 -13.36 9.59 -2.69
CA GLY A 24 -14.53 10.39 -2.33
C GLY A 24 -14.67 10.74 -0.85
N SER A 25 -13.76 10.31 0.04
CA SER A 25 -13.77 10.70 1.45
C SER A 25 -12.62 11.67 1.77
N SER A 26 -12.89 12.69 2.58
CA SER A 26 -11.85 13.58 3.10
C SER A 26 -11.09 13.01 4.29
N LYS A 27 -11.51 11.84 4.80
CA LYS A 27 -10.85 11.14 5.90
C LYS A 27 -11.13 9.64 5.88
N GLY A 28 -10.20 8.85 6.40
CA GLY A 28 -10.43 7.43 6.63
C GLY A 28 -9.43 6.87 7.61
N SER A 29 -9.71 5.67 8.12
CA SER A 29 -8.82 4.96 9.03
C SER A 29 -8.99 3.46 8.89
N GLY A 30 -7.97 2.74 9.34
CA GLY A 30 -7.94 1.29 9.39
C GLY A 30 -6.89 0.81 10.40
N TYR A 31 -6.77 -0.49 10.52
CA TYR A 31 -5.74 -1.12 11.34
C TYR A 31 -5.33 -2.46 10.76
N VAL A 32 -4.11 -2.88 11.11
CA VAL A 32 -3.59 -4.22 10.88
C VAL A 32 -3.49 -4.89 12.25
N TYR A 33 -4.10 -6.06 12.36
CA TYR A 33 -4.01 -6.93 13.53
C TYR A 33 -3.06 -8.07 13.21
N GLU A 34 -2.12 -8.34 14.11
CA GLU A 34 -1.14 -9.41 13.98
C GLU A 34 -1.00 -10.15 15.32
N ASP A 35 -0.89 -11.47 15.28
CA ASP A 35 -0.61 -12.33 16.43
C ASP A 35 0.45 -13.37 16.06
N ASP A 36 0.79 -14.26 16.98
CA ASP A 36 1.77 -15.32 16.75
C ASP A 36 1.24 -16.49 15.89
N GLY A 37 -0.06 -16.52 15.59
CA GLY A 37 -0.74 -17.57 14.83
C GLY A 37 -0.74 -18.96 15.47
N ILE A 38 -0.22 -19.11 16.70
CA ILE A 38 0.05 -20.40 17.33
C ILE A 38 -0.72 -20.51 18.65
N THR A 39 -0.74 -19.45 19.45
CA THR A 39 -1.32 -19.47 20.79
C THR A 39 -2.73 -18.88 20.80
N ILE A 40 -3.55 -19.30 21.77
CA ILE A 40 -4.85 -18.68 22.04
C ILE A 40 -4.73 -17.48 23.00
N GLU A 41 -3.50 -17.05 23.30
CA GLU A 41 -3.26 -16.01 24.30
C GLU A 41 -3.79 -14.65 23.86
N TYR A 42 -4.13 -14.47 22.58
CA TYR A 42 -4.86 -13.29 22.10
C TYR A 42 -6.23 -13.10 22.76
N GLN A 43 -6.79 -14.15 23.36
CA GLN A 43 -8.05 -14.09 24.12
C GLN A 43 -7.84 -13.53 25.53
N ASP A 44 -6.61 -13.55 26.04
CA ASP A 44 -6.27 -13.03 27.36
C ASP A 44 -5.75 -11.60 27.24
N SER A 45 -6.61 -10.63 27.55
CA SER A 45 -6.27 -9.21 27.51
C SER A 45 -5.14 -8.80 28.47
N SER A 46 -4.69 -9.67 29.37
CA SER A 46 -3.57 -9.41 30.28
C SER A 46 -2.19 -9.69 29.66
N ARG A 47 -2.13 -10.31 28.48
CA ARG A 47 -0.88 -10.66 27.80
C ARG A 47 -0.73 -9.89 26.48
N ALA A 48 0.50 -9.45 26.20
CA ALA A 48 0.86 -8.81 24.94
C ALA A 48 1.15 -9.88 23.87
N THR A 49 0.11 -10.44 23.30
CA THR A 49 0.17 -11.58 22.36
C THR A 49 -0.28 -11.23 20.95
N SER A 50 -0.82 -10.02 20.80
CA SER A 50 -1.13 -9.41 19.52
C SER A 50 -0.52 -8.02 19.43
N ALA A 51 -0.33 -7.54 18.21
CA ALA A 51 0.04 -6.17 17.90
C ALA A 51 -1.04 -5.55 17.00
N VAL A 52 -1.39 -4.29 17.24
CA VAL A 52 -2.27 -3.53 16.37
C VAL A 52 -1.54 -2.29 15.87
N THR A 53 -1.46 -2.15 14.55
CA THR A 53 -0.91 -0.97 13.89
C THR A 53 -2.06 -0.21 13.23
N TYR A 54 -2.32 1.01 13.67
CA TYR A 54 -3.36 1.85 13.08
C TYR A 54 -2.79 2.66 11.93
N PHE A 55 -3.63 2.97 10.96
CA PHE A 55 -3.33 3.96 9.95
C PHE A 55 -4.56 4.81 9.67
N ASN A 56 -4.33 6.05 9.24
CA ASN A 56 -5.39 6.96 8.86
C ASN A 56 -4.92 7.89 7.75
N TYR A 57 -5.90 8.54 7.12
CA TYR A 57 -5.63 9.60 6.17
C TYR A 57 -6.63 10.74 6.33
N THR A 58 -6.18 11.92 5.91
CA THR A 58 -7.00 13.10 5.70
C THR A 58 -6.67 13.71 4.33
N VAL A 59 -7.66 14.35 3.73
CA VAL A 59 -7.51 15.06 2.46
C VAL A 59 -8.08 16.46 2.63
N SER A 60 -7.26 17.46 2.33
CA SER A 60 -7.66 18.86 2.25
C SER A 60 -7.13 19.44 0.96
N ASP A 61 -8.00 19.98 0.12
CA ASP A 61 -7.66 20.52 -1.19
C ASP A 61 -6.92 19.48 -2.07
N ASN A 62 -5.62 19.69 -2.30
CA ASN A 62 -4.75 18.81 -3.06
C ASN A 62 -3.77 18.04 -2.17
N THR A 63 -3.83 18.23 -0.86
CA THR A 63 -2.91 17.58 0.08
C THR A 63 -3.59 16.36 0.71
N LEU A 64 -2.95 15.20 0.59
CA LEU A 64 -3.30 13.98 1.29
C LEU A 64 -2.25 13.72 2.37
N GLN A 65 -2.68 13.67 3.63
CA GLN A 65 -1.85 13.23 4.75
C GLN A 65 -2.21 11.80 5.09
N PHE A 66 -1.22 10.91 5.16
CA PHE A 66 -1.37 9.52 5.54
C PHE A 66 -0.44 9.25 6.72
N SER A 67 -0.96 8.67 7.80
CA SER A 67 -0.15 8.34 8.97
C SER A 67 -0.29 6.89 9.36
N VAL A 68 0.81 6.32 9.84
CA VAL A 68 0.87 4.98 10.44
C VAL A 68 1.34 5.14 11.89
N SER A 69 0.57 4.60 12.83
CA SER A 69 0.91 4.66 14.25
C SER A 69 2.03 3.69 14.60
N ALA A 70 2.66 3.89 15.76
CA ALA A 70 3.38 2.81 16.41
C ALA A 70 2.42 1.63 16.69
N ALA A 71 2.95 0.41 16.72
CA ALA A 71 2.22 -0.76 17.17
C ALA A 71 1.84 -0.61 18.65
N SER A 72 0.59 -0.97 19.00
CA SER A 72 0.07 -0.86 20.37
C SER A 72 0.80 -1.75 21.38
N SER A 73 1.41 -2.82 20.90
CA SER A 73 2.01 -3.90 21.67
C SER A 73 2.93 -4.72 20.75
N VAL A 74 3.79 -5.55 21.35
CA VAL A 74 4.68 -6.46 20.64
C VAL A 74 4.65 -7.82 21.32
N PHE A 75 4.72 -8.89 20.53
CA PHE A 75 4.91 -10.27 21.00
C PHE A 75 6.28 -10.78 20.57
N SER A 76 6.70 -11.95 21.06
CA SER A 76 8.08 -12.43 20.97
C SER A 76 8.63 -12.53 19.53
N THR A 77 7.77 -12.83 18.55
CA THR A 77 8.12 -12.97 17.13
C THR A 77 7.71 -11.75 16.29
N PHE A 78 7.19 -10.68 16.90
CA PHE A 78 6.79 -9.48 16.20
C PHE A 78 8.02 -8.73 15.64
N PRO A 79 8.03 -8.32 14.36
CA PRO A 79 9.14 -7.56 13.79
C PRO A 79 9.27 -6.19 14.45
N LEU A 80 10.47 -5.87 14.95
CA LEU A 80 10.76 -4.55 15.55
C LEU A 80 11.06 -3.47 14.51
N ILE A 81 11.40 -3.88 13.28
CA ILE A 81 11.61 -3.00 12.14
C ILE A 81 10.89 -3.58 10.92
N ARG A 82 10.34 -2.72 10.07
CA ARG A 82 9.66 -3.13 8.83
C ARG A 82 9.90 -2.16 7.70
N THR A 83 9.81 -2.67 6.49
CA THR A 83 9.58 -1.88 5.28
C THR A 83 8.09 -1.82 4.98
N TYR A 84 7.65 -0.87 4.15
CA TYR A 84 6.23 -0.69 3.84
C TYR A 84 6.02 -0.48 2.35
N GLU A 85 4.94 -1.04 1.85
CA GLU A 85 4.40 -0.74 0.52
C GLU A 85 2.97 -0.25 0.69
N ILE A 86 2.70 1.00 0.31
CA ILE A 86 1.42 1.66 0.57
C ILE A 86 0.77 2.01 -0.75
N HIS A 87 -0.43 1.48 -0.98
CA HIS A 87 -1.23 1.71 -2.17
C HIS A 87 -2.40 2.62 -1.82
N LEU A 88 -2.36 3.84 -2.31
CA LEU A 88 -3.42 4.82 -2.16
C LEU A 88 -4.24 4.86 -3.45
N ARG A 89 -5.43 4.25 -3.43
CA ARG A 89 -6.29 4.09 -4.62
C ARG A 89 -7.33 5.20 -4.74
N GLY A 90 -7.65 5.55 -5.99
CA GLY A 90 -8.67 6.54 -6.30
C GLY A 90 -8.17 7.97 -6.10
N VAL A 91 -6.90 8.21 -6.40
CA VAL A 91 -6.22 9.51 -6.26
C VAL A 91 -5.56 9.89 -7.59
N PHE A 92 -5.38 11.19 -7.82
CA PHE A 92 -4.59 11.70 -8.94
C PHE A 92 -3.09 11.47 -8.70
N PRO A 93 -2.22 11.59 -9.73
CA PRO A 93 -0.77 11.53 -9.55
C PRO A 93 -0.29 12.56 -8.51
N ALA A 94 0.75 12.22 -7.76
CA ALA A 94 1.43 13.17 -6.89
C ALA A 94 2.41 14.04 -7.68
N THR A 95 2.52 15.30 -7.28
CA THR A 95 3.58 16.24 -7.67
C THR A 95 4.77 16.15 -6.72
N SER A 96 4.51 15.88 -5.44
CA SER A 96 5.55 15.61 -4.45
C SER A 96 5.04 14.68 -3.35
N VAL A 97 5.96 13.90 -2.77
CA VAL A 97 5.70 13.03 -1.62
C VAL A 97 6.80 13.27 -0.60
N LEU A 98 6.40 13.48 0.65
CA LEU A 98 7.31 13.67 1.79
C LEU A 98 7.05 12.56 2.81
N LEU A 99 8.12 11.89 3.25
CA LEU A 99 8.11 10.96 4.37
C LEU A 99 8.77 11.63 5.58
N ASN A 100 8.01 11.85 6.66
CA ASN A 100 8.47 12.59 7.84
C ASN A 100 9.12 13.95 7.48
N GLY A 101 8.54 14.66 6.51
CA GLY A 101 9.06 15.95 6.01
C GLY A 101 10.24 15.87 5.03
N VAL A 102 10.73 14.67 4.70
CA VAL A 102 11.79 14.46 3.71
C VAL A 102 11.20 14.04 2.37
N THR A 103 11.48 14.79 1.32
CA THR A 103 11.03 14.46 -0.04
C THR A 103 11.62 13.13 -0.50
N ILE A 104 10.76 12.23 -0.99
CA ILE A 104 11.18 10.98 -1.64
C ILE A 104 10.99 11.08 -3.17
N PRO A 105 11.88 10.50 -3.98
CA PRO A 105 11.85 10.64 -5.43
C PRO A 105 10.71 9.86 -6.10
N PHE A 106 10.26 10.37 -7.24
CA PHE A 106 9.38 9.63 -8.16
C PHE A 106 10.17 8.57 -8.93
N GLU A 107 9.61 7.38 -9.02
CA GLU A 107 10.13 6.22 -9.72
C GLU A 107 9.16 5.84 -10.84
N PRO A 108 9.55 5.94 -12.12
CA PRO A 108 8.65 5.72 -13.24
C PRO A 108 8.19 4.25 -13.40
N PHE A 109 8.87 3.31 -12.74
CA PHE A 109 8.61 1.89 -12.86
C PHE A 109 8.51 1.24 -11.48
N ASN A 110 7.63 0.24 -11.37
CA ASN A 110 7.45 -0.55 -10.14
C ASN A 110 8.57 -1.56 -9.90
N GLU A 111 9.27 -1.95 -10.96
CA GLU A 111 10.37 -2.90 -10.89
C GLU A 111 11.68 -2.16 -10.65
N LEU A 112 12.56 -2.76 -9.84
CA LEU A 112 13.92 -2.28 -9.67
C LEU A 112 14.66 -2.44 -11.00
N ILE A 113 14.66 -1.38 -11.81
CA ILE A 113 15.46 -1.32 -13.03
C ILE A 113 16.90 -1.02 -12.64
N HIS A 114 17.86 -1.64 -13.34
CA HIS A 114 19.29 -1.46 -13.14
C HIS A 114 19.67 0.00 -12.82
N GLY A 115 20.21 0.23 -11.62
CA GLY A 115 20.60 1.55 -11.13
C GLY A 115 19.75 2.08 -9.97
N GLN A 116 18.58 1.49 -9.70
CA GLN A 116 17.90 1.66 -8.42
C GLN A 116 18.52 0.71 -7.38
N ASP A 117 18.85 1.25 -6.22
CA ASP A 117 19.54 0.50 -5.16
C ASP A 117 18.61 -0.44 -4.38
N GLY A 118 17.29 -0.35 -4.57
CA GLY A 118 16.30 -1.11 -3.80
C GLY A 118 16.31 -0.79 -2.31
N ILE A 119 17.01 0.27 -1.91
CA ILE A 119 17.27 0.65 -0.52
C ILE A 119 16.70 2.05 -0.26
N THR A 120 16.64 2.90 -1.29
CA THR A 120 16.09 4.25 -1.20
C THR A 120 14.56 4.22 -1.28
N ASN A 121 13.91 5.02 -0.44
CA ASN A 121 12.46 5.20 -0.49
C ASN A 121 12.05 5.88 -1.80
N GLY A 122 10.87 5.58 -2.31
CA GLY A 122 10.39 6.17 -3.57
C GLY A 122 8.89 6.02 -3.71
N TYR A 123 8.33 6.63 -4.74
CA TYR A 123 6.92 6.46 -5.07
C TYR A 123 6.71 6.44 -6.58
N THR A 124 5.61 5.85 -7.02
CA THR A 124 5.20 5.79 -8.42
C THR A 124 3.71 6.01 -8.55
N TYR A 125 3.22 6.05 -9.79
CA TYR A 125 1.80 6.13 -10.08
C TYR A 125 1.38 5.05 -11.07
N ASP A 126 0.52 4.15 -10.60
CA ASP A 126 -0.14 3.15 -11.43
C ASP A 126 -1.42 3.74 -12.02
N GLY A 127 -1.32 4.25 -13.25
CA GLY A 127 -2.44 4.81 -13.99
C GLY A 127 -3.54 3.79 -14.33
N SER A 128 -3.24 2.48 -14.34
CA SER A 128 -4.27 1.43 -14.54
C SER A 128 -5.22 1.31 -13.36
N LYS A 129 -4.69 1.52 -12.15
CA LYS A 129 -5.43 1.41 -10.89
C LYS A 129 -5.77 2.77 -10.29
N LEU A 130 -5.37 3.87 -10.93
CA LEU A 130 -5.43 5.23 -10.38
C LEU A 130 -4.89 5.27 -8.95
N SER A 131 -3.67 4.76 -8.80
CA SER A 131 -3.07 4.50 -7.49
C SER A 131 -1.68 5.11 -7.38
N ILE A 132 -1.43 5.85 -6.31
CA ILE A 132 -0.06 6.15 -5.89
C ILE A 132 0.43 4.94 -5.11
N ILE A 133 1.62 4.45 -5.44
CA ILE A 133 2.29 3.38 -4.70
C ILE A 133 3.55 3.98 -4.07
N ILE A 134 3.68 3.84 -2.76
CA ILE A 134 4.77 4.40 -1.98
C ILE A 134 5.59 3.24 -1.40
N TYR A 135 6.89 3.26 -1.67
CA TYR A 135 7.85 2.27 -1.21
C TYR A 135 8.71 2.88 -0.09
N ILE A 136 8.53 2.37 1.13
CA ILE A 136 9.39 2.65 2.27
C ILE A 136 10.34 1.48 2.42
N ARG A 137 11.48 1.56 1.73
CA ARG A 137 12.51 0.50 1.65
C ARG A 137 13.51 0.58 2.80
N GLN A 138 13.69 1.76 3.37
CA GLN A 138 14.44 1.92 4.62
C GLN A 138 13.57 1.46 5.78
N SER A 139 14.04 0.46 6.53
CA SER A 139 13.24 -0.11 7.62
C SER A 139 12.97 0.93 8.71
N ILE A 140 11.69 1.06 9.09
CA ILE A 140 11.23 1.91 10.19
C ILE A 140 10.94 1.04 11.41
N SER A 141 11.26 1.53 12.60
CA SER A 141 10.87 0.89 13.85
C SER A 141 9.35 0.78 13.96
N THR A 142 8.82 -0.42 14.24
CA THR A 142 7.39 -0.63 14.45
C THR A 142 6.86 0.02 15.72
N LEU A 143 7.75 0.50 16.59
CA LEU A 143 7.43 1.27 17.79
C LEU A 143 7.36 2.78 17.55
N GLN A 144 7.59 3.23 16.32
CA GLN A 144 7.58 4.63 15.93
C GLN A 144 6.47 4.89 14.90
N SER A 145 5.74 5.99 15.07
CA SER A 145 4.82 6.47 14.04
C SER A 145 5.55 7.23 12.95
N PHE A 146 5.02 7.18 11.72
CA PHE A 146 5.50 8.02 10.63
C PHE A 146 4.32 8.62 9.86
N GLU A 147 4.61 9.72 9.18
CA GLU A 147 3.66 10.47 8.38
C GLU A 147 4.16 10.61 6.94
N ILE A 148 3.23 10.54 6.01
CA ILE A 148 3.44 10.78 4.60
C ILE A 148 2.52 11.93 4.17
N GLN A 149 3.11 12.99 3.67
CA GLN A 149 2.39 14.08 3.02
C GLN A 149 2.53 13.94 1.52
N ILE A 150 1.41 13.98 0.81
CA ILE A 150 1.34 13.86 -0.64
C ILE A 150 0.64 15.07 -1.21
N GLU A 151 1.33 15.81 -2.08
CA GLU A 151 0.74 16.89 -2.86
C GLU A 151 0.27 16.32 -4.19
N LEU A 152 -1.04 16.28 -4.39
CA LEU A 152 -1.69 15.76 -5.59
C LEU A 152 -1.69 16.80 -6.71
N LEU A 153 -1.64 16.31 -7.95
CA LEU A 153 -1.75 17.15 -9.14
C LEU A 153 -3.09 17.89 -9.21
N ASP A 154 -4.16 17.27 -8.70
CA ASP A 154 -5.50 17.83 -8.66
C ASP A 154 -6.25 17.35 -7.40
N SER A 155 -7.28 18.08 -7.00
CA SER A 155 -8.07 17.78 -5.80
C SER A 155 -8.89 16.50 -5.98
N ILE A 156 -8.93 15.68 -4.93
CA ILE A 156 -9.76 14.47 -4.91
C ILE A 156 -11.26 14.81 -4.90
N THR A 157 -11.63 16.05 -4.55
CA THR A 157 -13.01 16.54 -4.61
C THR A 157 -13.52 16.77 -6.04
N HIS A 158 -12.67 16.55 -7.05
CA HIS A 158 -13.04 16.70 -8.44
C HIS A 158 -14.31 15.88 -8.75
N PRO A 159 -15.34 16.46 -9.40
CA PRO A 159 -16.58 15.76 -9.74
C PRO A 159 -16.33 14.47 -10.53
N LEU A 160 -15.19 14.37 -11.21
CA LEU A 160 -14.81 13.14 -11.92
C LEU A 160 -14.42 11.97 -11.01
N LEU A 161 -14.03 12.19 -9.75
CA LEU A 161 -13.78 11.12 -8.79
C LEU A 161 -14.99 10.89 -7.88
N VAL A 162 -15.76 11.95 -7.61
CA VAL A 162 -16.94 11.89 -6.73
C VAL A 162 -18.20 11.44 -7.47
N LYS A 163 -18.39 11.86 -8.72
CA LYS A 163 -19.58 11.54 -9.54
C LYS A 163 -19.32 10.52 -10.61
N VAL A 164 -18.07 10.21 -10.95
CA VAL A 164 -17.85 9.10 -11.86
C VAL A 164 -17.84 7.87 -10.99
N PRO A 165 -18.86 7.02 -11.09
CA PRO A 165 -18.93 5.84 -10.26
C PRO A 165 -17.65 5.02 -10.49
N THR A 166 -17.42 4.05 -9.62
CA THR A 166 -16.59 2.85 -9.87
C THR A 166 -16.60 2.34 -11.33
N SER A 167 -17.61 2.70 -12.13
CA SER A 167 -17.71 2.53 -13.57
C SER A 167 -16.60 3.16 -14.43
N PHE A 168 -15.95 4.30 -14.11
CA PHE A 168 -14.84 4.79 -14.95
C PHE A 168 -13.51 4.16 -14.63
N VAL A 169 -13.21 3.92 -13.36
CA VAL A 169 -12.09 3.04 -12.98
C VAL A 169 -12.29 1.67 -13.62
N GLY A 170 -13.52 1.13 -13.55
CA GLY A 170 -13.90 -0.09 -14.26
C GLY A 170 -13.83 0.03 -15.79
N LEU A 171 -14.16 1.18 -16.38
CA LEU A 171 -14.06 1.41 -17.82
C LEU A 171 -12.60 1.44 -18.27
N LEU A 172 -11.74 2.18 -17.57
CA LEU A 172 -10.32 2.28 -17.87
C LEU A 172 -9.64 0.91 -17.72
N ALA A 173 -9.92 0.20 -16.62
CA ALA A 173 -9.45 -1.16 -16.41
C ALA A 173 -9.91 -2.11 -17.52
N ARG A 174 -11.17 -2.01 -17.98
CA ARG A 174 -11.69 -2.77 -19.12
C ARG A 174 -11.01 -2.39 -20.44
N CYS A 175 -10.76 -1.11 -20.69
CA CYS A 175 -10.06 -0.65 -21.90
C CYS A 175 -8.62 -1.16 -21.94
N GLN A 176 -7.91 -1.15 -20.81
CA GLN A 176 -6.56 -1.70 -20.73
C GLN A 176 -6.54 -3.22 -20.88
N SER A 177 -7.49 -3.92 -20.25
CA SER A 177 -7.64 -5.36 -20.44
C SER A 177 -7.93 -5.71 -21.90
N ALA A 178 -8.76 -4.92 -22.58
CA ALA A 178 -9.04 -5.07 -24.00
C ALA A 178 -7.79 -4.79 -24.86
N LYS A 179 -7.01 -3.75 -24.55
CA LYS A 179 -5.76 -3.45 -25.25
C LYS A 179 -4.74 -4.59 -25.11
N ALA A 180 -4.49 -5.06 -23.89
CA ALA A 180 -3.54 -6.15 -23.63
C ALA A 180 -3.93 -7.43 -24.39
N ARG A 181 -5.23 -7.71 -24.50
CA ARG A 181 -5.73 -8.83 -25.30
C ARG A 181 -5.49 -8.64 -26.79
N VAL A 182 -5.74 -7.44 -27.33
CA VAL A 182 -5.45 -7.14 -28.75
C VAL A 182 -3.96 -7.29 -29.04
N GLU A 183 -3.09 -6.77 -28.16
CA GLU A 183 -1.64 -6.90 -28.30
C GLU A 183 -1.21 -8.38 -28.32
N TYR A 184 -1.76 -9.20 -27.42
CA TYR A 184 -1.50 -10.64 -27.39
C TYR A 184 -1.96 -11.36 -28.67
N GLU A 185 -3.19 -11.10 -29.12
CA GLU A 185 -3.74 -11.73 -30.34
C GLU A 185 -2.98 -11.28 -31.60
N TRP A 186 -2.45 -10.07 -31.63
CA TRP A 186 -1.66 -9.58 -32.76
C TRP A 186 -0.29 -10.25 -32.83
N ASP A 187 0.42 -10.36 -31.70
CA ASP A 187 1.77 -10.92 -31.63
C ASP A 187 1.79 -12.42 -31.98
N VAL A 188 0.77 -13.18 -31.54
CA VAL A 188 0.62 -14.62 -31.86
C VAL A 188 0.38 -14.87 -33.35
N ASN A 189 -0.28 -13.94 -34.05
CA ASN A 189 -0.59 -14.11 -35.47
C ASN A 189 0.54 -13.66 -36.42
N SER A 190 1.53 -12.89 -35.94
CA SER A 190 2.69 -12.48 -36.74
C SER A 190 3.68 -13.60 -37.07
N TYR A 191 3.55 -14.77 -36.44
CA TYR A 191 4.46 -15.93 -36.62
C TYR A 191 3.84 -17.10 -37.39
N ARG A 192 2.75 -16.88 -38.11
CA ARG A 192 2.14 -17.87 -39.04
C ARG A 192 2.20 -17.38 -40.47
#